data_AF-A0A9N9H825-F1
#
_entry.id   AF-A0A9N9H825-F1
#
_cell.length_a   1.000
_cell.length_b   1.000
_cell.length_c   1.000
_cell.angle_alpha   90.00
_cell.angle_beta   90.00
_cell.angle_gamma   90.00
#
_symmetry.space_group_name_H-M   'P 1'
#
loop_
_entity.id
_entity.type
_entity.pdbx_description
1 polymer ?
#
loop_
_entity_poly.entity_id
_entity_poly.type
_entity_poly.pdbx_seq_one_letter_code
_entity_poly.pdbx_strand_id
1 'polypeptide(L)'
;MGTVSMETDEQIVPQGSSLVVSNAPNSSGLTVALHPLALLNISDHYTRIKMQQQVSHPRVIGALLGTQSGREVEITNSYELVHVESDGKIIVSEDYFTNKQEQ
;
A
#
# COMPACT_ATOMS: atom_id res chain seq x y z
N MET A 1 22.64 9.18 48.82
CA MET A 1 21.35 8.61 49.25
C MET A 1 20.33 9.72 49.11
N GLY A 2 19.40 9.79 48.17
CA GLY A 2 18.94 8.95 47.08
C GLY A 2 17.66 9.67 46.63
N THR A 3 17.73 10.48 45.57
CA THR A 3 16.57 11.21 45.05
C THR A 3 15.78 10.26 44.18
N VAL A 4 14.67 9.71 44.70
CA VAL A 4 13.72 8.96 43.90
C VAL A 4 12.96 9.96 43.02
N SER A 5 13.17 9.86 41.72
CA SER A 5 12.30 10.46 40.72
C SER A 5 11.21 9.42 40.45
N MET A 6 9.96 9.72 40.79
CA MET A 6 8.81 8.93 40.37
C MET A 6 8.17 9.62 39.17
N GLU A 7 8.39 8.96 38.03
CA GLU A 7 7.64 8.96 36.78
C GLU A 7 6.45 9.93 36.66
N THR A 8 6.59 10.91 35.76
CA THR A 8 5.45 11.61 35.18
C THR A 8 4.96 10.80 33.98
N ASP A 9 3.66 10.52 33.98
CA ASP A 9 2.86 9.84 32.98
C ASP A 9 3.27 10.19 31.53
N GLU A 10 3.92 9.26 30.83
CA GLU A 10 4.12 9.37 29.39
C GLU A 10 2.80 9.00 28.72
N GLN A 11 1.94 10.00 28.55
CA GLN A 11 0.77 9.88 27.69
C GLN A 11 1.25 9.49 26.28
N ILE A 12 0.96 8.24 25.91
CA ILE A 12 1.08 7.74 24.55
C ILE A 12 0.13 8.58 23.69
N VAL A 13 0.66 9.59 23.01
CA VAL A 13 -0.06 10.32 21.98
C VAL A 13 -0.38 9.32 20.85
N PRO A 14 -1.65 9.02 20.54
CA PRO A 14 -1.94 8.24 19.35
C PRO A 14 -1.55 9.11 18.15
N GLN A 15 -0.42 8.75 17.52
CA GLN A 15 0.01 9.33 16.24
C GLN A 15 -1.18 9.25 15.30
N GLY A 16 -1.70 10.43 14.94
CA GLY A 16 -3.03 10.60 14.38
C GLY A 16 -3.30 9.65 13.21
N SER A 17 -4.50 9.08 13.20
CA SER A 17 -5.06 8.42 12.03
C SER A 17 -5.10 9.41 10.87
N SER A 18 -4.05 9.43 10.04
CA SER A 18 -4.09 10.12 8.76
C SER A 18 -5.27 9.53 7.99
N LEU A 19 -6.28 10.35 7.69
CA LEU A 19 -7.42 9.93 6.89
C LEU A 19 -6.87 9.32 5.58
N VAL A 20 -7.06 8.02 5.42
CA VAL A 20 -6.70 7.27 4.19
C VAL A 20 -7.62 7.62 3.03
N VAL A 21 -8.74 8.29 3.30
CA VAL A 21 -9.70 8.76 2.32
C VAL A 21 -9.67 10.28 2.29
N SER A 22 -9.21 10.85 1.18
CA SER A 22 -9.29 12.28 0.93
C SER A 22 -10.66 12.65 0.39
N ASN A 23 -11.36 13.60 1.02
CA ASN A 23 -12.58 14.22 0.48
C ASN A 23 -12.30 15.27 -0.61
N ALA A 24 -11.08 15.30 -1.17
CA ALA A 24 -10.74 16.21 -2.25
C ALA A 24 -11.62 15.92 -3.48
N PRO A 25 -12.20 16.96 -4.12
CA PRO A 25 -13.03 16.77 -5.29
C PRO A 25 -12.22 16.14 -6.43
N ASN A 26 -12.84 15.21 -7.17
CA ASN A 26 -12.25 14.52 -8.30
C ASN A 26 -12.06 15.46 -9.50
N SER A 27 -10.90 16.12 -9.60
CA SER A 27 -10.62 17.08 -10.68
C SER A 27 -10.36 16.45 -12.06
N SER A 28 -10.24 15.12 -12.14
CA SER A 28 -9.94 14.39 -13.38
C SER A 28 -11.18 14.12 -14.25
N GLY A 29 -12.40 14.23 -13.69
CA GLY A 29 -13.64 13.81 -14.36
C GLY A 29 -13.73 12.29 -14.59
N LEU A 30 -12.85 11.51 -13.97
CA LEU A 30 -12.86 10.05 -14.01
C LEU A 30 -13.74 9.49 -12.89
N THR A 31 -14.53 8.48 -13.20
CA THR A 31 -15.26 7.67 -12.22
C THR A 31 -14.49 6.39 -12.01
N VAL A 32 -14.08 6.10 -10.76
CA VAL A 32 -13.33 4.89 -10.42
C VAL A 32 -14.19 3.99 -9.55
N ALA A 33 -14.43 2.77 -10.02
CA ALA A 33 -14.99 1.68 -9.23
C ALA A 33 -13.85 0.77 -8.75
N LEU A 34 -13.87 0.42 -7.46
CA LEU A 34 -12.85 -0.42 -6.86
C LEU A 34 -13.50 -1.68 -6.28
N HIS A 35 -13.11 -2.84 -6.81
CA HIS A 35 -13.59 -4.12 -6.32
C HIS A 35 -12.91 -4.46 -4.98
N PRO A 36 -13.64 -4.94 -3.95
CA PRO A 36 -13.07 -5.24 -2.63
C PRO A 36 -11.91 -6.26 -2.67
N LEU A 37 -11.90 -7.14 -3.67
CA LEU A 37 -10.83 -8.12 -3.88
C LEU A 37 -9.45 -7.45 -4.03
N ALA A 38 -9.35 -6.35 -4.77
CA ALA A 38 -8.07 -5.65 -4.95
C ALA A 38 -7.53 -5.12 -3.62
N LEU A 39 -8.40 -4.56 -2.78
CA LEU A 39 -8.01 -4.10 -1.44
C LEU A 39 -7.56 -5.26 -0.54
N LEU A 40 -8.26 -6.39 -0.60
CA LEU A 40 -7.90 -7.58 0.16
C LEU A 40 -6.52 -8.11 -0.27
N ASN A 41 -6.26 -8.19 -1.57
CA ASN A 41 -4.99 -8.66 -2.11
C ASN A 41 -3.81 -7.76 -1.69
N ILE A 42 -4.00 -6.44 -1.73
CA ILE A 42 -2.97 -5.48 -1.26
C ILE A 42 -2.72 -5.65 0.23
N SER A 43 -3.78 -5.80 1.03
CA SER A 43 -3.69 -5.94 2.48
C SER A 43 -2.99 -7.25 2.89
N ASP A 44 -3.32 -8.35 2.21
CA ASP A 44 -2.66 -9.64 2.38
C ASP A 44 -1.18 -9.57 2.02
N HIS A 45 -0.84 -9.00 0.85
CA HIS A 45 0.56 -8.85 0.42
C HIS A 45 1.38 -8.04 1.43
N TYR A 46 0.87 -6.88 1.87
CA TYR A 46 1.54 -6.07 2.90
C TYR A 46 1.77 -6.84 4.20
N THR A 47 0.73 -7.51 4.70
CA THR A 47 0.80 -8.25 5.97
C THR A 47 1.76 -9.43 5.87
N ARG A 48 1.73 -10.15 4.75
CA ARG A 48 2.62 -11.28 4.48
C ARG A 48 4.08 -10.84 4.49
N ILE A 49 4.43 -9.79 3.75
CA ILE A 49 5.80 -9.27 3.70
C ILE A 49 6.25 -8.78 5.08
N LYS A 50 5.37 -8.06 5.80
CA LYS A 50 5.63 -7.58 7.17
C LYS A 50 6.02 -8.73 8.09
N MET A 51 5.30 -9.85 8.03
CA MET A 51 5.53 -11.01 8.89
C MET A 51 6.74 -11.83 8.43
N GLN A 52 6.94 -12.03 7.14
CA GLN A 52 8.04 -12.84 6.60
C GLN A 52 9.41 -12.17 6.79
N GLN A 53 9.50 -10.86 6.57
CA GLN A 53 10.75 -10.11 6.68
C GLN A 53 10.98 -9.52 8.08
N GLN A 54 9.97 -9.59 8.95
CA GLN A 54 10.00 -9.04 10.31
C GLN A 54 10.34 -7.53 10.33
N VAL A 55 9.89 -6.80 9.31
CA VAL A 55 10.08 -5.35 9.14
C VAL A 55 8.81 -4.63 9.60
N SER A 56 8.91 -3.55 10.40
CA SER A 56 7.73 -2.87 10.94
C SER A 56 6.85 -2.19 9.87
N HIS A 57 7.49 -1.64 8.83
CA HIS A 57 6.86 -0.89 7.73
C HIS A 57 7.49 -1.29 6.39
N PRO A 58 7.17 -2.48 5.86
CA PRO A 58 7.70 -2.91 4.57
C PRO A 58 7.14 -2.04 3.44
N ARG A 59 7.98 -1.78 2.43
CA ARG A 59 7.51 -1.25 1.15
C ARG A 59 7.08 -2.42 0.27
N VAL A 60 5.87 -2.33 -0.27
CA VAL A 60 5.32 -3.31 -1.22
C VAL A 60 4.95 -2.62 -2.52
N ILE A 61 5.12 -3.33 -3.64
CA ILE A 61 4.88 -2.82 -4.99
C ILE A 61 4.01 -3.82 -5.74
N GLY A 62 3.04 -3.30 -6.48
CA GLY A 62 2.09 -4.12 -7.23
C GLY A 62 1.52 -3.40 -8.45
N ALA A 63 0.80 -4.16 -9.27
CA ALA A 63 0.02 -3.67 -10.41
C ALA A 63 -1.48 -3.76 -10.11
N LEU A 64 -2.24 -2.80 -10.64
CA LEU A 64 -3.71 -2.85 -10.65
C LEU A 64 -4.17 -3.37 -12.01
N LEU A 65 -5.11 -4.30 -11.99
CA LEU A 65 -5.79 -4.83 -13.18
C LEU A 65 -7.24 -4.41 -13.17
N GLY A 66 -7.72 -4.04 -14.35
CA GLY A 66 -9.05 -3.50 -14.50
C GLY A 66 -9.38 -3.22 -15.96
N THR A 67 -10.54 -2.61 -16.16
CA THR A 67 -10.97 -2.14 -17.47
C THR A 67 -11.21 -0.64 -17.45
N GLN A 68 -11.09 -0.02 -18.62
CA GLN A 68 -11.44 1.38 -18.81
C GLN A 68 -12.42 1.49 -19.97
N SER A 69 -13.59 2.08 -19.71
CA SER A 69 -14.59 2.42 -20.73
C SER A 69 -14.82 3.93 -20.69
N GLY A 70 -14.18 4.65 -21.61
CA GLY A 70 -14.21 6.11 -21.63
C GLY A 70 -13.63 6.72 -20.34
N ARG A 71 -14.50 7.28 -19.50
CA ARG A 71 -14.14 7.91 -18.21
C ARG A 71 -14.46 7.04 -16.99
N GLU A 72 -14.95 5.83 -17.21
CA GLU A 72 -15.16 4.86 -16.14
C GLU A 72 -13.98 3.90 -16.10
N VAL A 73 -13.35 3.80 -14.94
CA VAL A 73 -12.27 2.83 -14.66
C VAL A 73 -12.75 1.90 -13.57
N GLU A 74 -12.70 0.60 -13.85
CA GLU A 74 -13.05 -0.43 -12.90
C GLU A 74 -11.79 -1.22 -12.55
N ILE A 75 -11.37 -1.15 -11.29
CA ILE A 75 -10.25 -1.91 -10.75
C ILE A 75 -10.80 -3.21 -10.16
N THR A 76 -10.53 -4.33 -10.81
CA THR A 76 -11.10 -5.63 -10.45
C THR A 76 -10.13 -6.47 -9.62
N ASN A 77 -8.83 -6.32 -9.86
CA ASN A 77 -7.80 -7.15 -9.25
C ASN A 77 -6.48 -6.38 -9.06
N SER A 78 -5.53 -6.99 -8.35
CA SER A 78 -4.17 -6.49 -8.17
C SER A 78 -3.17 -7.63 -8.02
N TYR A 79 -1.94 -7.42 -8.47
CA TYR A 79 -0.85 -8.40 -8.38
C TYR A 79 0.39 -7.81 -7.70
N GLU A 80 1.09 -8.61 -6.91
CA GLU A 80 2.39 -8.27 -6.36
C GLU A 80 3.48 -8.30 -7.45
N LEU A 81 4.42 -7.36 -7.39
CA LEU A 81 5.55 -7.28 -8.32
C LEU A 81 6.88 -7.41 -7.58
N VAL A 82 7.78 -8.19 -8.18
CA VAL A 82 9.16 -8.28 -7.71
C VAL A 82 9.90 -7.02 -8.14
N HIS A 83 10.56 -6.37 -7.18
CA HIS A 83 11.34 -5.16 -7.41
C HIS A 83 12.70 -5.23 -6.71
N VAL A 84 13.64 -4.46 -7.24
CA VAL A 84 14.97 -4.24 -6.66
C VAL A 84 15.14 -2.75 -6.43
N GLU A 85 15.61 -2.37 -5.25
CA GLU A 85 16.00 -1.00 -4.96
C GLU A 85 17.49 -0.81 -5.28
N SER A 86 17.80 0.12 -6.17
CA SER A 86 19.18 0.48 -6.55
C SER A 86 19.28 1.99 -6.76
N ASP A 87 20.28 2.64 -6.14
CA ASP A 87 20.47 4.10 -6.19
C ASP A 87 19.20 4.92 -5.90
N GLY A 88 18.41 4.48 -4.92
CA GLY A 88 17.15 5.14 -4.55
C GLY A 88 16.03 5.04 -5.59
N LYS A 89 16.22 4.22 -6.63
CA LYS A 89 15.21 3.91 -7.65
C LYS A 89 14.65 2.51 -7.41
N ILE A 90 13.35 2.38 -7.66
CA ILE A 90 12.65 1.10 -7.67
C ILE A 90 12.68 0.59 -9.10
N ILE A 91 13.36 -0.54 -9.32
CA ILE A 91 13.43 -1.21 -10.61
C ILE A 91 12.49 -2.40 -10.56
N VAL A 92 11.45 -2.36 -11.38
CA VAL A 92 10.50 -3.47 -11.55
C VAL A 92 10.98 -4.35 -12.70
N SER A 93 10.92 -5.67 -12.51
CA SER A 93 11.25 -6.62 -13.58
C SER A 93 10.16 -6.65 -14.65
N GLU A 94 10.49 -6.22 -15.87
CA GLU A 94 9.57 -6.16 -17.02
C GLU A 94 9.11 -7.55 -17.48
N ASP A 95 10.01 -8.55 -17.45
CA ASP A 95 9.70 -9.94 -17.79
C ASP A 95 8.65 -10.55 -16.86
N TYR A 96 8.75 -10.20 -15.56
CA TYR A 96 7.82 -10.66 -14.54
C TYR A 96 6.46 -9.96 -14.68
N PHE A 97 6.48 -8.66 -14.98
CA PHE A 97 5.27 -7.88 -15.23
C PHE A 97 4.47 -8.44 -16.42
N THR A 98 5.16 -8.75 -17.53
CA THR A 98 4.52 -9.28 -18.74
C THR A 98 3.90 -10.67 -18.49
N ASN A 99 4.61 -11.58 -17.81
CA ASN A 99 4.06 -12.90 -17.46
C ASN A 99 2.84 -12.83 -16.53
N LYS A 100 2.77 -11.82 -15.66
CA LYS A 100 1.65 -11.63 -14.73
C LYS A 100 0.40 -11.04 -15.38
N GLN A 101 0.52 -10.35 -16.52
CA GLN A 101 -0.64 -9.81 -17.24
C GLN A 101 -1.50 -10.90 -17.90
N GLU A 102 -0.91 -12.06 -18.20
CA GLU A 102 -1.60 -13.19 -18.84
C GLU A 102 -2.39 -14.07 -17.85
N GLN A 103 -2.30 -13.81 -16.54
CA GLN A 103 -2.97 -14.56 -15.46
C GLN A 103 -4.16 -13.79 -14.87
#